data_AF-A0A8J3WM27-F1
#
_entry.id   AF-A0A8J3WM27-F1
#
_cell.length_a   1.000
_cell.length_b   1.000
_cell.length_c   1.000
_cell.angle_alpha   90.00
_cell.angle_beta   90.00
_cell.angle_gamma   90.00
#
_symmetry.space_group_name_H-M   'P 1'
#
loop_
_entity.id
_entity.type
_entity.pdbx_description
1 polymer ?
#
loop_
_entity_poly.entity_id
_entity_poly.type
_entity_poly.pdbx_seq_one_letter_code
_entity_poly.pdbx_strand_id
1 'polypeptide(L)'
;MHEEQHPTTGGDGRLPETYDEFIAHPMARRRSIYARLSSRTRSRLWLEQLSRYRATHTELTAEQRRILDDVEVIIRDEETFAPGSPPGPELDRIGRAAVTAFGGDEARRLLATLGPEEAGGTCGIR
;
A
#
# COMPACT_ATOMS: atom_id res chain seq x y z
N MET A 1 -18.70 25.96 -19.22
CA MET A 1 -19.75 25.58 -18.24
C MET A 1 -20.35 24.26 -18.73
N HIS A 2 -20.56 23.31 -17.81
CA HIS A 2 -20.76 21.86 -17.97
C HIS A 2 -19.43 21.09 -17.93
N GLU A 3 -18.88 20.91 -16.74
CA GLU A 3 -19.19 19.83 -15.77
C GLU A 3 -18.36 18.57 -16.05
N GLU A 4 -17.20 18.54 -15.41
CA GLU A 4 -16.62 17.43 -14.66
C GLU A 4 -17.15 16.04 -15.05
N GLN A 5 -16.51 15.45 -16.05
CA GLN A 5 -16.59 14.03 -16.33
C GLN A 5 -15.83 13.26 -15.23
N HIS A 6 -16.46 13.08 -14.06
CA HIS A 6 -16.10 12.04 -13.12
C HIS A 6 -16.78 10.74 -13.58
N PRO A 7 -16.05 9.75 -14.12
CA PRO A 7 -16.65 8.45 -14.39
C PRO A 7 -17.05 7.79 -13.07
N THR A 8 -18.35 7.73 -12.81
CA THR A 8 -18.96 6.80 -11.86
C THR A 8 -18.81 5.38 -12.39
N THR A 9 -17.69 4.72 -12.12
CA THR A 9 -17.60 3.27 -12.37
C THR A 9 -18.18 2.54 -11.17
N GLY A 10 -19.47 2.22 -11.31
CA GLY A 10 -20.10 1.11 -10.60
C GLY A 10 -19.38 -0.21 -10.93
N GLY A 11 -19.41 -1.13 -9.96
CA GLY A 11 -18.87 -2.47 -10.08
C GLY A 11 -19.38 -3.29 -8.89
N ASP A 12 -20.44 -4.02 -9.15
CA ASP A 12 -21.29 -4.81 -8.26
C ASP A 12 -20.52 -5.75 -7.33
N GLY A 13 -20.50 -5.49 -6.01
CA GLY A 13 -20.18 -6.46 -4.94
C GLY A 13 -18.84 -7.21 -4.97
N ARG A 14 -18.08 -7.12 -6.06
CA ARG A 14 -16.84 -7.84 -6.33
C ARG A 14 -15.69 -7.08 -5.69
N LEU A 15 -14.84 -7.82 -4.98
CA LEU A 15 -13.62 -7.27 -4.41
C LEU A 15 -12.58 -7.13 -5.54
N PRO A 16 -11.85 -6.02 -5.62
CA PRO A 16 -10.76 -5.87 -6.57
C PRO A 16 -9.71 -6.95 -6.33
N GLU A 17 -9.27 -7.59 -7.42
CA GLU A 17 -8.27 -8.65 -7.39
C GLU A 17 -6.90 -8.15 -7.86
N THR A 18 -6.86 -6.95 -8.45
CA THR A 18 -5.66 -6.32 -8.98
C THR A 18 -5.33 -5.01 -8.25
N TYR A 19 -4.05 -4.62 -8.32
CA TYR A 19 -3.57 -3.40 -7.68
C TYR A 19 -4.18 -2.13 -8.30
N ASP A 20 -4.29 -2.06 -9.62
CA ASP A 20 -4.88 -0.90 -10.31
C ASP A 20 -6.36 -0.69 -9.95
N GLU A 21 -7.16 -1.75 -9.88
CA GLU A 21 -8.55 -1.67 -9.44
C GLU A 21 -8.65 -1.25 -7.97
N PHE A 22 -7.73 -1.73 -7.12
CA PHE A 22 -7.70 -1.37 -5.70
C PHE A 22 -7.39 0.11 -5.50
N ILE A 23 -6.37 0.65 -6.17
CA ILE A 23 -5.99 2.06 -6.03
C ILE A 23 -6.95 3.02 -6.73
N ALA A 24 -7.77 2.55 -7.69
CA ALA A 24 -8.80 3.39 -8.31
C ALA A 24 -9.93 3.79 -7.33
N HIS A 25 -10.05 3.12 -6.18
CA HIS A 25 -11.05 3.46 -5.16
C HIS A 25 -10.55 4.56 -4.19
N PRO A 26 -11.44 5.38 -3.62
CA PRO A 26 -11.07 6.31 -2.55
C PRO A 26 -10.54 5.60 -1.29
N MET A 27 -9.68 6.25 -0.50
CA MET A 27 -9.07 5.67 0.71
C MET A 27 -10.05 5.02 1.68
N ALA A 28 -11.20 5.66 1.93
CA ALA A 28 -12.24 5.10 2.79
C ALA A 28 -12.74 3.73 2.28
N ARG A 29 -12.94 3.62 0.96
CA ARG A 29 -13.37 2.38 0.30
C ARG A 29 -12.24 1.35 0.24
N ARG A 30 -10.99 1.77 0.00
CA ARG A 30 -9.80 0.88 0.07
C ARG A 30 -9.70 0.19 1.43
N ARG A 31 -9.92 0.91 2.53
CA ARG A 31 -9.90 0.33 3.90
C ARG A 31 -11.00 -0.71 4.10
N SER A 32 -12.23 -0.42 3.66
CA SER A 32 -13.35 -1.38 3.74
C SER A 32 -13.14 -2.61 2.87
N ILE A 33 -12.57 -2.44 1.67
CA ILE A 33 -12.23 -3.54 0.77
C ILE A 33 -11.11 -4.38 1.40
N TYR A 34 -10.02 -3.75 1.86
CA TYR A 34 -8.87 -4.44 2.45
C TYR A 34 -9.28 -5.35 3.61
N ALA A 35 -10.17 -4.87 4.48
CA ALA A 35 -10.73 -5.66 5.58
C ALA A 35 -11.44 -6.95 5.13
N ARG A 36 -11.98 -6.97 3.90
CA ARG A 36 -12.70 -8.11 3.30
C ARG A 36 -11.82 -9.00 2.41
N LEU A 37 -10.61 -8.55 2.05
CA LEU A 37 -9.67 -9.34 1.25
C LEU A 37 -9.08 -10.51 2.05
N SER A 38 -8.81 -11.61 1.36
CA SER A 38 -8.04 -12.73 1.92
C SER A 38 -6.57 -12.33 2.14
N SER A 39 -5.90 -13.02 3.06
CA SER A 39 -4.46 -12.84 3.32
C SER A 39 -3.62 -12.93 2.04
N ARG A 40 -3.93 -13.92 1.19
CA ARG A 40 -3.29 -14.11 -0.12
C ARG A 40 -3.42 -12.91 -1.03
N THR A 41 -4.64 -12.35 -1.16
CA THR A 41 -4.85 -11.19 -2.03
C THR A 41 -4.14 -9.96 -1.46
N ARG A 42 -4.15 -9.78 -0.13
CA ARG A 42 -3.40 -8.69 0.52
C ARG A 42 -1.89 -8.79 0.22
N SER A 43 -1.31 -9.96 0.45
CA SER A 43 0.10 -10.24 0.13
C SER A 43 0.42 -9.88 -1.33
N ARG A 44 -0.39 -10.34 -2.28
CA ARG A 44 -0.20 -10.05 -3.70
C ARG A 44 -0.22 -8.54 -4.01
N LEU A 45 -1.15 -7.78 -3.44
CA LEU A 45 -1.22 -6.34 -3.67
C LEU A 45 0.01 -5.60 -3.13
N TRP A 46 0.52 -6.03 -1.98
CA TRP A 46 1.74 -5.48 -1.39
C TRP A 46 2.99 -5.82 -2.21
N LEU A 47 3.10 -7.05 -2.73
CA LEU A 47 4.20 -7.44 -3.63
C LEU A 47 4.19 -6.61 -4.92
N GLU A 48 3.01 -6.36 -5.48
CA GLU A 48 2.85 -5.52 -6.67
C GLU A 48 3.28 -4.08 -6.38
N GLN A 49 2.93 -3.51 -5.22
CA GLN A 49 3.40 -2.19 -4.79
C GLN A 49 4.93 -2.12 -4.71
N LEU A 50 5.58 -3.11 -4.07
CA LEU A 50 7.04 -3.13 -3.98
C LEU A 50 7.71 -3.26 -5.35
N SER A 51 7.14 -4.10 -6.23
CA SER A 51 7.63 -4.27 -7.60
C SER A 51 7.57 -2.95 -8.37
N ARG A 52 6.42 -2.26 -8.31
CA ARG A 52 6.24 -0.94 -8.94
C ARG A 52 7.17 0.11 -8.34
N TYR A 53 7.33 0.12 -7.02
CA TYR A 53 8.22 1.04 -6.34
C TYR A 53 9.68 0.87 -6.75
N ARG A 54 10.16 -0.38 -6.86
CA ARG A 54 11.50 -0.68 -7.36
C ARG A 54 11.68 -0.29 -8.83
N ALA A 55 10.63 -0.42 -9.64
CA ALA A 55 10.66 -0.03 -11.05
C ALA A 55 10.69 1.50 -11.23
N THR A 56 10.01 2.26 -10.36
CA THR A 56 10.00 3.72 -10.40
C THR A 56 11.23 4.34 -9.74
N HIS A 57 11.80 3.69 -8.73
CA HIS A 57 12.99 4.16 -8.00
C HIS A 57 14.20 3.30 -8.34
N THR A 58 14.89 3.65 -9.42
CA THR A 58 16.14 2.97 -9.81
C THR A 58 17.34 3.38 -8.96
N GLU A 59 17.27 4.53 -8.28
CA GLU A 59 18.37 5.15 -7.51
C GLU A 59 18.37 4.76 -6.01
N LEU A 60 17.94 3.54 -5.70
CA LEU A 60 17.91 3.04 -4.31
C LEU A 60 19.31 2.73 -3.79
N THR A 61 19.60 3.14 -2.56
CA THR A 61 20.85 2.75 -1.88
C THR A 61 20.86 1.26 -1.54
N ALA A 62 22.04 0.71 -1.26
CA ALA A 62 22.16 -0.69 -0.85
C ALA A 62 21.36 -1.00 0.43
N GLU A 63 21.26 -0.04 1.35
CA GLU A 63 20.49 -0.16 2.59
C GLU A 63 18.98 -0.16 2.30
N GLN A 64 18.50 0.78 1.50
CA GLN A 64 17.10 0.85 1.07
C GLN A 64 16.68 -0.43 0.34
N ARG A 65 17.54 -0.97 -0.53
CA ARG A 65 17.25 -2.22 -1.25
C ARG A 65 17.14 -3.42 -0.31
N ARG A 66 18.04 -3.55 0.67
CA ARG A 66 17.95 -4.60 1.71
C ARG A 66 16.64 -4.52 2.48
N ILE A 67 16.24 -3.32 2.90
CA ILE A 67 14.96 -3.12 3.59
C ILE A 67 13.79 -3.60 2.71
N LEU A 68 13.78 -3.28 1.41
CA LEU A 68 12.74 -3.77 0.50
C LEU A 68 12.74 -5.29 0.38
N ASP A 69 13.91 -5.92 0.38
CA ASP A 69 14.04 -7.38 0.33
C ASP A 69 13.53 -8.04 1.63
N ASP A 70 13.85 -7.47 2.80
CA ASP A 70 13.36 -7.94 4.10
C ASP A 70 11.83 -7.80 4.21
N VAL A 71 11.29 -6.65 3.77
CA VAL A 71 9.84 -6.40 3.71
C VAL A 71 9.17 -7.41 2.77
N GLU A 72 9.77 -7.71 1.61
CA GLU A 72 9.22 -8.67 0.65
C GLU A 72 9.12 -10.09 1.24
N VAL A 73 10.13 -10.54 1.99
CA VAL A 73 10.11 -11.84 2.66
C VAL A 73 8.92 -11.95 3.61
N ILE A 74 8.64 -10.89 4.37
CA ILE A 74 7.50 -10.84 5.30
C ILE A 74 6.17 -10.80 4.54
N ILE A 75 6.07 -9.99 3.47
CA ILE A 75 4.82 -9.92 2.70
C ILE A 75 4.50 -11.25 2.02
N ARG A 76 5.51 -12.00 1.58
CA ARG A 76 5.30 -13.34 0.98
C ARG A 76 4.70 -14.33 1.97
N ASP A 77 4.89 -14.10 3.26
CA ASP A 77 4.24 -14.88 4.30
C ASP A 77 2.77 -14.45 4.46
N GLU A 78 1.85 -15.24 3.92
CA GLU A 78 0.42 -14.94 3.99
C GLU A 78 -0.10 -14.93 5.44
N GLU A 79 0.54 -15.65 6.36
CA GLU A 79 0.17 -15.68 7.78
C GLU A 79 0.35 -14.32 8.46
N THR A 80 1.28 -13.49 7.98
CA THR A 80 1.44 -12.09 8.41
C THR A 80 0.15 -11.26 8.22
N PHE A 81 -0.69 -11.63 7.25
CA PHE A 81 -1.97 -10.95 6.99
C PHE A 81 -3.18 -11.63 7.63
N ALA A 82 -2.96 -12.73 8.37
CA ALA A 82 -4.02 -13.48 9.02
C ALA A 82 -4.79 -12.59 10.02
N PRO A 83 -6.13 -12.68 10.05
CA PRO A 83 -6.92 -11.90 10.99
C PRO A 83 -6.59 -12.29 12.43
N GLY A 84 -6.23 -11.30 13.26
CA GLY A 84 -5.93 -11.51 14.68
C GLY A 84 -4.45 -11.70 15.00
N SER A 85 -3.56 -11.80 14.00
CA SER A 85 -2.12 -11.71 14.23
C SER A 85 -1.71 -10.25 14.43
N PRO A 86 -1.17 -9.86 15.59
CA PRO A 86 -0.53 -8.55 15.72
C PRO A 86 0.69 -8.49 14.80
N PRO A 87 1.09 -7.30 14.34
CA PRO A 87 2.35 -7.13 13.64
C PRO A 87 3.48 -7.68 14.52
N GLY A 88 4.25 -8.64 14.00
CA GLY A 88 5.37 -9.23 14.72
C GLY A 88 6.46 -8.19 15.00
N PRO A 89 7.33 -8.43 16.00
CA PRO A 89 8.42 -7.50 16.34
C PRO A 89 9.38 -7.21 15.17
N GLU A 90 9.45 -8.12 14.20
CA GLU A 90 10.23 -7.96 12.98
C GLU A 90 9.66 -6.87 12.07
N LEU A 91 8.34 -6.81 11.90
CA LEU A 91 7.69 -5.79 11.08
C LEU A 91 7.89 -4.39 11.69
N ASP A 92 7.81 -4.28 13.01
CA ASP A 92 8.11 -3.03 13.73
C ASP A 92 9.57 -2.59 13.58
N ARG A 93 10.50 -3.56 13.62
CA ARG A 93 11.93 -3.29 13.43
C ARG A 93 12.21 -2.76 12.02
N ILE A 94 11.63 -3.41 11.02
CA ILE A 94 11.77 -3.02 9.62
C ILE A 94 11.10 -1.66 9.37
N GLY A 95 9.95 -1.38 9.98
CA GLY A 95 9.32 -0.07 9.91
C GLY A 95 10.23 1.05 10.41
N ARG A 96 10.92 0.85 11.54
CA ARG A 96 11.91 1.82 12.06
C ARG A 96 13.12 1.98 11.14
N ALA A 97 13.62 0.87 10.58
CA ALA A 97 14.72 0.90 9.62
C ALA A 97 14.32 1.66 8.34
N ALA A 98 13.11 1.42 7.84
CA ALA A 98 12.57 2.13 6.68
C ALA A 98 12.44 3.63 6.94
N VAL A 99 11.93 4.05 8.11
CA VAL A 99 11.87 5.48 8.48
C VAL A 99 13.26 6.10 8.50
N THR A 100 14.28 5.36 8.93
CA THR A 100 15.66 5.84 8.97
C THR A 100 16.26 5.97 7.57
N ALA A 101 16.00 5.01 6.67
CA ALA A 101 16.61 4.94 5.35
C ALA A 101 15.87 5.73 4.25
N PHE A 102 14.54 5.85 4.35
CA PHE A 102 13.69 6.53 3.37
C PHE A 102 13.13 7.87 3.88
N GLY A 103 13.13 8.09 5.20
CA GLY A 103 12.39 9.16 5.84
C GLY A 103 10.98 8.74 6.25
N GLY A 104 10.39 9.49 7.19
CA GLY A 104 9.10 9.14 7.80
C GLY A 104 7.94 9.09 6.81
N ASP A 105 7.81 10.09 5.95
CA ASP A 105 6.74 10.17 4.95
C ASP A 105 6.83 9.04 3.92
N GLU A 106 8.01 8.80 3.38
CA GLU A 106 8.21 7.78 2.34
C GLU A 106 8.08 6.36 2.90
N ALA A 107 8.61 6.10 4.10
CA ALA A 107 8.39 4.83 4.79
C ALA A 107 6.91 4.58 5.09
N ARG A 108 6.15 5.63 5.45
CA ARG A 108 4.71 5.53 5.68
C ARG A 108 3.95 5.20 4.38
N ARG A 109 4.31 5.83 3.26
CA ARG A 109 3.74 5.50 1.94
C ARG A 109 4.05 4.07 1.53
N LEU A 110 5.27 3.61 1.77
CA LEU A 110 5.72 2.30 1.36
C LEU A 110 5.15 1.16 2.22
N LEU A 111 5.01 1.36 3.54
CA LEU A 111 4.73 0.27 4.48
C LEU A 111 3.41 0.41 5.26
N ALA A 112 2.83 1.62 5.35
CA ALA A 112 1.61 1.85 6.13
C ALA A 112 0.37 2.04 5.26
N THR A 113 0.55 2.45 4.00
CA THR A 113 -0.54 2.74 3.06
C THR A 113 -0.38 1.92 1.79
N LEU A 114 -1.41 1.14 1.45
CA LEU A 114 -1.45 0.40 0.18
C LEU A 114 -2.05 1.30 -0.91
N GLY A 115 -1.22 1.67 -1.88
CA GLY A 115 -1.54 2.66 -2.91
C GLY A 115 -1.02 4.05 -2.61
N PRO A 116 -1.13 4.99 -3.58
CA PRO A 116 -0.75 6.37 -3.35
C PRO A 116 -1.58 6.92 -2.20
N GLU A 117 -0.91 7.64 -1.29
CA GLU A 117 -1.63 8.53 -0.38
C GLU A 117 -2.46 9.45 -1.28
N GLU A 118 -3.78 9.42 -1.12
CA GLU A 118 -4.62 10.44 -1.75
C GLU A 118 -4.00 11.76 -1.31
N ALA A 119 -3.45 12.52 -2.27
CA ALA A 119 -2.94 13.85 -2.01
C ALA A 119 -4.06 14.54 -1.26
N GLY A 120 -3.84 14.76 0.04
CA GLY A 120 -4.90 15.11 0.97
C GLY A 120 -5.73 16.17 0.29
N GLY A 121 -7.02 15.86 0.09
CA GLY A 121 -7.95 16.77 -0.55
C GLY A 121 -7.61 18.14 -0.01
N THR A 122 -7.19 19.03 -0.90
CA THR A 122 -6.77 20.38 -0.54
C THR A 122 -7.92 20.95 0.27
N CYS A 123 -7.74 21.02 1.59
CA CYS A 123 -8.60 21.81 2.45
C CYS A 123 -8.17 23.26 2.23
N GLY A 124 -8.42 23.74 1.02
CA GLY A 124 -8.46 25.14 0.69
C GLY A 124 -9.89 25.60 0.97
N ILE A 125 -10.22 25.77 2.25
CA ILE A 125 -11.38 26.58 2.62
C ILE A 125 -10.82 27.93 3.04
N ARG A 126 -10.96 28.85 2.10
CA ARG A 126 -10.69 30.29 2.22
C ARG A 126 -11.70 30.95 3.15
#